data_AF-A0A1B1PWZ2-F1
#
_entry.id   AF-A0A1B1PWZ2-F1
#
_cell.length_a   1.000
_cell.length_b   1.000
_cell.length_c   1.000
_cell.angle_alpha   90.00
_cell.angle_beta   90.00
_cell.angle_gamma   90.00
#
_symmetry.space_group_name_H-M   'P 1'
#
loop_
_entity.id
_entity.type
_entity.pdbx_description
1 polymer ?
#
loop_
_entity_poly.entity_id
_entity_poly.type
_entity_poly.pdbx_seq_one_letter_code
_entity_poly.pdbx_strand_id
1 'polypeptide(L)'
;MKASKFTDAQKAFIIKQAEDGTPVVEVCRKAGISTATFFNWKKKYAGLMPSEMKRLRELEQENTRLKKIVADLALDKEMLQDVIKRNVWFAPPVQGSS
;
A
#
# COMPACT_ATOMS: atom_id res chain seq x y z
N MET A 1 4.49 16.79 5.95
CA MET A 1 4.44 16.28 7.34
C MET A 1 5.80 15.69 7.68
N LYS A 2 6.39 16.00 8.84
CA LYS A 2 7.62 15.34 9.28
C LYS A 2 7.36 13.84 9.45
N ALA A 3 8.31 13.01 9.02
CA ALA A 3 8.23 11.56 9.24
C ALA A 3 8.11 11.27 10.74
N SER A 4 7.22 10.37 11.10
CA SER A 4 7.04 9.97 12.51
C SER A 4 8.32 9.32 13.01
N LYS A 5 8.74 9.67 14.23
CA LYS A 5 9.89 9.04 14.92
C LYS A 5 9.73 7.53 15.11
N PHE A 6 8.49 7.03 15.07
CA PHE A 6 8.15 5.63 15.26
C PHE A 6 7.57 5.01 13.98
N THR A 7 8.11 3.86 13.61
CA THR A 7 7.51 3.00 12.58
C THR A 7 6.20 2.41 13.09
N ASP A 8 5.30 2.01 12.18
CA ASP A 8 4.02 1.43 12.58
C ASP A 8 4.18 0.12 13.37
N ALA A 9 5.21 -0.67 13.07
CA ALA A 9 5.56 -1.86 13.86
C ALA A 9 5.99 -1.51 15.30
N GLN A 10 6.75 -0.43 15.49
CA GLN A 10 7.12 0.05 16.83
C GLN A 10 5.89 0.54 17.60
N LYS A 11 4.97 1.25 16.94
CA LYS A 11 3.72 1.70 17.58
C LYS A 11 2.88 0.51 18.03
N ALA A 12 2.71 -0.50 17.18
CA ALA A 12 1.98 -1.73 17.51
C ALA A 12 2.63 -2.49 18.67
N PHE A 13 3.97 -2.62 18.68
CA PHE A 13 4.70 -3.25 19.79
C PHE A 13 4.51 -2.52 21.12
N ILE A 14 4.51 -1.19 21.11
CA ILE A 14 4.25 -0.37 22.30
C ILE A 14 2.82 -0.58 22.82
N ILE A 15 1.83 -0.65 21.93
CA ILE A 15 0.44 -0.94 22.32
C ILE A 15 0.32 -2.33 22.94
N LYS A 16 0.96 -3.34 22.33
CA LYS A 16 0.90 -4.73 22.79
C LYS A 16 1.40 -4.90 24.22
N GLN A 17 2.46 -4.18 24.64
CA GLN A 17 2.93 -4.23 26.03
C GLN A 17 1.83 -3.89 27.05
N ALA A 18 0.93 -2.96 26.72
CA ALA A 18 -0.19 -2.62 27.58
C ALA A 18 -1.33 -3.66 27.53
N GLU A 19 -1.52 -4.31 26.38
CA GLU A 19 -2.47 -5.42 26.23
C GLU A 19 -2.01 -6.67 27.00
N ASP A 20 -0.69 -6.90 27.06
CA ASP A 20 -0.04 -7.95 27.84
C ASP A 20 0.02 -7.63 29.36
N GLY A 21 -0.61 -6.52 29.80
CA GLY A 21 -0.81 -6.19 31.22
C GLY A 21 0.12 -5.12 31.79
N THR A 22 1.05 -4.54 31.01
CA THR A 22 1.89 -3.43 31.50
C THR A 22 1.04 -2.16 31.67
N PRO A 23 1.13 -1.44 32.80
CA PRO A 23 0.39 -0.20 32.98
C PRO A 23 0.71 0.83 31.87
N VAL A 24 -0.32 1.43 31.27
CA VAL A 24 -0.18 2.40 30.15
C VAL A 24 0.77 3.55 30.52
N VAL A 25 0.74 4.01 31.77
CA VAL A 25 1.63 5.07 32.27
C VAL A 25 3.10 4.67 32.17
N GLU A 26 3.42 3.41 32.49
CA GLU A 26 4.79 2.89 32.42
C GLU A 26 5.24 2.71 30.97
N VAL A 27 4.35 2.20 30.11
CA VAL A 27 4.59 2.08 28.66
C VAL A 27 4.89 3.46 28.06
N CYS A 28 4.08 4.47 28.38
CA CYS A 28 4.26 5.84 27.91
C CYS A 28 5.59 6.43 28.39
N ARG A 29 5.95 6.22 29.67
CA ARG A 29 7.21 6.67 30.25
C ARG A 29 8.42 6.04 29.56
N LYS A 30 8.42 4.71 29.37
CA LYS A 30 9.50 3.96 28.72
C LYS A 30 9.66 4.35 27.25
N ALA A 31 8.55 4.55 26.53
CA ALA A 31 8.57 4.93 25.13
C ALA A 31 8.81 6.44 24.90
N GLY A 32 8.73 7.27 25.95
CA GLY A 32 8.86 8.73 25.83
C GLY A 32 7.71 9.36 25.04
N ILE A 33 6.49 8.86 25.20
CA ILE A 33 5.28 9.36 24.53
C ILE A 33 4.24 9.80 25.56
N SER A 34 3.32 10.67 25.16
CA SER A 34 2.16 11.02 26.00
C SER A 34 1.10 9.91 25.96
N THR A 35 0.27 9.85 26.99
CA THR A 35 -0.90 8.97 27.04
C THR A 35 -1.88 9.25 25.88
N ALA A 36 -2.05 10.52 25.51
CA ALA A 36 -2.86 10.90 24.35
C ALA A 36 -2.31 10.30 23.04
N THR A 37 -0.99 10.34 22.83
CA THR A 37 -0.36 9.68 21.68
C THR A 37 -0.58 8.17 21.70
N PHE A 38 -0.44 7.54 22.87
CA PHE A 38 -0.69 6.11 23.04
C PHE A 38 -2.13 5.74 22.63
N PHE A 39 -3.15 6.43 23.12
CA PHE A 39 -4.53 6.12 22.78
C PHE A 39 -4.87 6.41 21.31
N ASN A 40 -4.29 7.45 20.72
CA ASN A 40 -4.41 7.70 19.28
C ASN A 40 -3.82 6.55 18.45
N TRP A 41 -2.66 6.01 18.86
CA TRP A 41 -2.09 4.83 18.21
C TRP A 41 -2.94 3.60 18.49
N LYS A 42 -3.39 3.38 19.71
CA LYS A 42 -4.28 2.25 20.07
C LYS A 42 -5.52 2.24 19.20
N LYS A 43 -6.18 3.38 18.97
CA LYS A 43 -7.35 3.46 18.07
C LYS A 43 -7.06 3.02 16.64
N LYS A 44 -5.83 3.26 16.16
CA LYS A 44 -5.43 3.00 14.77
C LYS A 44 -4.76 1.64 14.56
N TYR A 45 -4.10 1.11 15.59
CA TYR A 45 -3.22 -0.05 15.47
C TYR A 45 -3.52 -1.16 16.50
N ALA A 46 -4.49 -0.99 17.42
CA ALA A 46 -4.90 -2.06 18.32
C ALA A 46 -5.47 -3.24 17.54
N GLY A 47 -5.17 -4.46 18.00
CA GLY A 47 -5.59 -5.69 17.34
C GLY A 47 -4.79 -6.05 16.08
N LEU A 48 -3.76 -5.27 15.70
CA LEU A 48 -2.79 -5.65 14.67
C LEU A 48 -1.56 -6.27 15.32
N MET A 49 -1.48 -7.60 15.31
CA MET A 49 -0.28 -8.34 15.68
C MET A 49 0.89 -7.97 14.74
N PRO A 50 2.15 -8.06 15.20
CA PRO A 50 3.32 -7.78 14.36
C PRO A 50 3.35 -8.57 13.03
N SER A 51 2.81 -9.79 13.03
CA SER A 51 2.62 -10.62 11.84
C SER A 51 1.60 -10.05 10.85
N GLU A 52 0.50 -9.50 11.35
CA GLU A 52 -0.55 -8.85 10.54
C GLU A 52 -0.03 -7.53 9.98
N MET A 53 0.79 -6.79 10.73
CA MET A 53 1.46 -5.59 10.26
C MET A 53 2.49 -5.89 9.15
N LYS A 54 3.25 -6.99 9.28
CA LYS A 54 4.16 -7.47 8.23
C LYS A 54 3.38 -7.85 6.97
N ARG A 55 2.32 -8.65 7.12
CA ARG A 55 1.45 -9.05 6.02
C ARG A 55 0.79 -7.87 5.32
N LEU A 56 0.35 -6.87 6.09
CA LEU A 56 -0.24 -5.65 5.53
C LEU A 56 0.76 -4.90 4.65
N ARG A 57 2.01 -4.75 5.11
CA ARG A 57 3.06 -4.08 4.34
C ARG A 57 3.42 -4.83 3.06
N GLU A 58 3.48 -6.15 3.13
CA GLU A 58 3.71 -7.01 1.95
C GLU A 58 2.57 -6.86 0.93
N LEU A 59 1.32 -6.86 1.40
CA LEU A 59 0.15 -6.64 0.55
C LEU A 59 0.13 -5.24 -0.08
N GLU A 60 0.52 -4.20 0.65
CA GLU A 60 0.63 -2.83 0.12
C GLU A 60 1.71 -2.71 -0.97
N GLN A 61 2.87 -3.35 -0.76
CA GLN A 61 3.95 -3.40 -1.74
C GLN A 61 3.52 -4.13 -3.01
N GLU A 62 2.89 -5.31 -2.85
CA GLU A 62 2.42 -6.07 -3.99
C GLU A 62 1.30 -5.33 -4.74
N ASN A 63 0.37 -4.69 -4.03
CA ASN A 63 -0.66 -3.86 -4.67
C ASN A 63 -0.06 -2.71 -5.48
N THR A 64 0.98 -2.06 -4.96
CA THR A 64 1.70 -1.00 -5.67
C THR A 64 2.38 -1.52 -6.93
N ARG A 65 3.05 -2.68 -6.84
CA ARG A 65 3.66 -3.35 -7.98
C ARG A 65 2.63 -3.73 -9.04
N LEU A 66 1.53 -4.35 -8.63
CA LEU A 66 0.45 -4.75 -9.53
C LEU A 66 -0.18 -3.55 -10.24
N LYS A 67 -0.44 -2.45 -9.53
CA LYS A 67 -0.94 -1.21 -10.13
C LYS A 67 -0.01 -0.68 -11.21
N LYS A 68 1.31 -0.71 -10.97
CA LYS A 68 2.30 -0.29 -11.98
C LYS A 68 2.23 -1.19 -13.21
N ILE A 69 2.25 -2.51 -13.03
CA ILE A 69 2.16 -3.46 -14.15
C ILE A 69 0.87 -3.25 -14.95
N VAL A 70 -0.26 -3.04 -14.27
CA VAL A 70 -1.54 -2.78 -14.93
C VAL A 70 -1.53 -1.48 -15.73
N ALA A 71 -0.93 -0.42 -15.20
CA ALA A 71 -0.79 0.84 -15.91
C ALA A 71 0.09 0.68 -17.17
N ASP A 72 1.24 0.04 -17.05
CA ASP A 72 2.15 -0.22 -18.18
C ASP A 72 1.44 -1.04 -19.27
N LEU A 73 0.77 -2.13 -18.88
CA LEU A 73 0.00 -2.97 -19.82
C LEU A 73 -1.17 -2.23 -20.49
N ALA A 74 -1.82 -1.31 -19.76
CA ALA A 74 -2.90 -0.51 -20.32
C ALA A 74 -2.38 0.44 -21.41
N LEU A 75 -1.22 1.07 -21.19
CA LEU A 75 -0.56 1.92 -22.18
C LEU A 75 -0.13 1.13 -23.41
N ASP A 76 0.47 -0.05 -23.21
CA ASP A 76 0.87 -0.93 -24.32
C ASP A 76 -0.35 -1.34 -25.16
N LYS A 77 -1.46 -1.68 -24.50
CA LYS A 77 -2.72 -2.02 -25.18
C LYS A 77 -3.23 -0.85 -26.01
N GLU A 78 -3.22 0.37 -25.46
CA GLU A 78 -3.65 1.58 -26.18
C GLU A 78 -2.79 1.83 -27.42
N MET A 79 -1.46 1.75 -27.28
CA MET A 79 -0.52 1.88 -28.40
C MET A 79 -0.78 0.84 -29.48
N LEU A 80 -0.97 -0.42 -29.12
CA LEU A 80 -1.23 -1.50 -30.08
C LEU A 80 -2.56 -1.28 -30.81
N GLN A 81 -3.61 -0.85 -30.10
CA GLN A 81 -4.89 -0.53 -30.72
C GLN A 81 -4.77 0.64 -31.70
N ASP A 82 -3.98 1.66 -31.39
CA ASP A 82 -3.74 2.79 -32.28
C ASP A 82 -2.95 2.40 -33.53
N VAL A 83 -1.93 1.53 -33.40
CA VAL A 83 -1.20 0.98 -34.55
C VAL A 83 -2.13 0.19 -35.45
N ILE A 84 -2.99 -0.67 -34.89
CA ILE A 84 -3.97 -1.44 -35.66
C ILE A 84 -4.93 -0.52 -36.40
N LYS A 85 -5.51 0.49 -35.72
CA LYS A 85 -6.41 1.47 -36.34
C LYS A 85 -5.75 2.20 -37.50
N ARG A 86 -4.49 2.63 -37.34
CA ARG A 86 -3.72 3.27 -38.41
C ARG A 86 -3.47 2.31 -39.57
N ASN A 87 -3.08 1.06 -39.30
CA ASN A 87 -2.80 0.10 -40.36
C ASN A 87 -4.04 -0.25 -41.20
N VAL A 88 -5.22 -0.34 -40.56
CA VAL A 88 -6.50 -0.51 -41.26
C VAL A 88 -6.82 0.69 -42.17
N TRP A 89 -6.44 1.91 -41.76
CA TRP A 89 -6.66 3.11 -42.56
C TRP A 89 -5.76 3.20 -43.82
N PHE A 90 -4.57 2.58 -43.80
CA PHE A 90 -3.64 2.59 -44.93
C PHE A 90 -3.77 1.38 -45.85
N ALA A 91 -4.69 0.44 -45.57
CA ALA A 91 -4.90 -0.71 -46.43
C ALA A 91 -5.52 -0.27 -47.78
N PRO A 92 -4.87 -0.55 -48.93
CA PRO A 92 -5.47 -0.24 -50.23
C PRO A 92 -6.77 -1.07 -50.42
N PRO A 93 -7.76 -0.54 -51.16
CA PRO A 93 -8.97 -1.29 -51.43
C PRO A 93 -8.60 -2.59 -52.13
N VAL A 94 -9.09 -3.71 -51.61
CA VAL A 94 -8.97 -5.01 -52.28
C VAL A 94 -9.69 -4.87 -53.62
N GLN A 95 -8.94 -4.74 -54.71
CA GLN A 95 -9.52 -4.75 -56.05
C GLN A 95 -10.09 -6.15 -56.26
N GLY A 96 -11.41 -6.26 -56.24
CA GLY A 96 -12.12 -7.49 -56.55
C GLY A 96 -11.79 -7.89 -57.98
N SER A 97 -11.01 -8.95 -58.13
CA SER A 97 -10.83 -9.65 -59.40
C SER A 97 -12.19 -10.24 -59.81
N SER A 98 -12.70 -9.73 -60.93
CA SER A 98 -13.87 -10.25 -61.65
C SER A 98 -13.64 -11.67 -62.16
#